data_AF-A0A510E203-F1
#
_entry.id   AF-A0A510E203-F1
#
_cell.length_a   1.000
_cell.length_b   1.000
_cell.length_c   1.000
_cell.angle_alpha   90.00
_cell.angle_beta   90.00
_cell.angle_gamma   90.00
#
_symmetry.space_group_name_H-M   'P 1'
#
loop_
_entity.id
_entity.type
_entity.pdbx_description
1 polymer ?
#
loop_
_entity_poly.entity_id
_entity_poly.type
_entity_poly.pdbx_seq_one_letter_code
_entity_poly.pdbx_strand_id
1 'polypeptide(L)' 'MVVANKVTDEQKKILERMRDRVGYIINAYKEYLDALAEFDRTGVLKIHGKVLYVRKYIEQEEENKNKRLNLQ' A
#
# COMPACT_ATOMS: atom_id res chain seq x y z
N MET A 1 26.22 29.60 15.27
CA MET A 1 26.99 28.36 15.50
C MET A 1 26.05 27.19 15.22
N VAL A 2 26.26 26.42 14.15
CA VAL A 2 25.38 25.28 13.81
C VAL A 2 25.75 24.12 14.73
N VAL A 3 24.84 23.74 15.62
CA VAL A 3 25.03 22.55 16.48
C VAL A 3 24.81 21.33 15.60
N ALA A 4 25.88 20.62 15.29
CA ALA A 4 25.79 19.32 14.65
C ALA A 4 25.24 18.32 15.67
N ASN A 5 23.94 18.02 15.60
CA ASN A 5 23.31 16.96 16.37
C ASN A 5 23.81 15.60 15.83
N LYS A 6 24.98 15.17 16.30
CA LYS A 6 25.55 13.87 15.93
C LYS A 6 24.74 12.76 16.60
N VAL A 7 24.32 11.78 15.78
CA VAL A 7 23.68 10.57 16.28
C VAL A 7 24.69 9.79 17.12
N THR A 8 24.37 9.58 18.39
CA THR A 8 25.21 8.81 19.32
C THR A 8 25.18 7.32 18.98
N ASP A 9 26.17 6.57 19.46
CA ASP A 9 26.21 5.13 19.18
C ASP A 9 25.02 4.38 19.80
N GLU A 10 24.47 4.85 20.92
CA GLU A 10 23.23 4.29 21.47
C GLU A 10 22.03 4.56 20.56
N GLN A 11 21.93 5.77 19.99
CA GLN A 11 20.88 6.08 19.02
C GLN A 11 21.01 5.21 17.76
N LYS A 12 22.23 4.92 17.29
CA LYS A 12 22.45 3.97 16.17
C LYS A 12 21.93 2.57 16.50
N LYS A 13 22.23 2.05 17.69
CA LYS A 13 21.73 0.74 18.14
C LYS A 13 20.20 0.71 18.25
N ILE A 14 19.56 1.80 18.63
CA ILE A 14 18.09 1.91 18.62
C ILE A 14 17.58 1.84 17.18
N LEU A 15 18.17 2.60 16.26
CA LEU A 15 17.79 2.62 14.85
C LEU A 15 17.96 1.25 14.18
N GLU A 16 19.04 0.54 14.49
CA GLU A 16 19.26 -0.84 13.99
C GLU A 16 18.16 -1.78 14.46
N ARG A 17 17.84 -1.79 15.76
CA ARG A 17 16.74 -2.60 16.31
C ARG A 17 15.39 -2.25 15.69
N MET A 18 15.13 -0.96 15.43
CA MET A 18 13.91 -0.53 14.76
C MET A 18 13.85 -1.02 13.31
N ARG A 19 14.95 -0.90 12.56
CA ARG A 19 15.05 -1.40 11.20
C ARG A 19 14.79 -2.91 11.15
N ASP A 20 15.40 -3.67 12.05
CA ASP A 20 15.25 -5.12 12.06
C ASP A 20 13.81 -5.55 12.39
N ARG A 21 13.15 -4.83 13.32
CA ARG A 21 11.71 -5.03 13.61
C ARG A 21 10.83 -4.72 12.41
N VAL A 22 11.08 -3.61 11.72
CA VAL A 22 10.33 -3.23 10.50
C VAL A 22 10.55 -4.28 9.41
N GLY A 23 11.80 -4.73 9.22
CA GLY A 23 12.14 -5.77 8.26
C GLY A 23 11.41 -7.08 8.56
N TYR A 24 11.34 -7.50 9.83
CA TYR A 24 10.58 -8.67 10.24
C TYR A 24 9.09 -8.53 9.89
N ILE A 25 8.45 -7.39 10.20
CA ILE A 25 7.03 -7.15 9.90
C ILE A 25 6.78 -7.18 8.39
N ILE A 26 7.60 -6.48 7.60
CA ILE A 26 7.46 -6.46 6.15
C ILE A 26 7.57 -7.87 5.58
N ASN A 27 8.54 -8.67 6.04
CA ASN A 27 8.72 -10.03 5.56
C ASN A 27 7.57 -10.94 5.99
N ALA A 28 7.12 -10.86 7.25
CA ALA A 28 6.03 -11.66 7.77
C ALA A 28 4.69 -11.40 7.05
N TYR A 29 4.45 -10.16 6.63
CA TYR A 29 3.21 -9.75 5.96
C TYR A 29 3.40 -9.45 4.47
N LYS A 30 4.50 -9.91 3.86
CA LYS A 30 4.86 -9.57 2.48
C LYS A 30 3.75 -9.88 1.50
N GLU A 31 3.14 -11.06 1.61
CA GLU A 31 2.03 -11.47 0.73
C GLU A 31 0.84 -10.52 0.81
N TYR A 32 0.48 -10.08 2.03
CA TYR A 32 -0.63 -9.14 2.23
C TYR A 32 -0.31 -7.77 1.62
N LEU A 33 0.93 -7.30 1.78
CA LEU A 33 1.38 -6.03 1.20
C LEU A 33 1.39 -6.10 -0.34
N ASP A 34 1.89 -7.20 -0.90
CA ASP A 34 1.92 -7.43 -2.35
C ASP A 34 0.47 -7.53 -2.90
N ALA A 35 -0.44 -8.22 -2.19
CA ALA A 35 -1.85 -8.33 -2.56
C ALA A 35 -2.59 -6.98 -2.53
N LEU A 36 -2.29 -6.11 -1.56
CA LEU A 36 -2.83 -4.75 -1.51
C LEU A 36 -2.32 -3.90 -2.68
N ALA A 37 -1.04 -4.00 -3.02
CA ALA A 37 -0.47 -3.30 -4.16
C ALA A 37 -1.05 -3.79 -5.50
N GLU A 38 -1.33 -5.09 -5.63
CA GLU A 38 -2.03 -5.65 -6.79
C GLU A 38 -3.48 -5.18 -6.86
N PHE A 39 -4.18 -5.15 -5.73
CA PHE A 39 -5.56 -4.64 -5.65
C PHE A 39 -5.67 -3.18 -6.08
N ASP A 40 -4.72 -2.32 -5.70
CA ASP A 40 -4.74 -0.92 -6.13
C ASP A 40 -4.61 -0.76 -7.65
N ARG A 41 -3.92 -1.69 -8.32
CA ARG A 41 -3.75 -1.69 -9.78
C ARG A 41 -4.92 -2.33 -10.52
N THR A 42 -5.45 -3.42 -9.98
CA THR A 42 -6.37 -4.32 -10.69
C THR A 42 -7.81 -4.23 -10.21
N GLY A 43 -8.02 -3.69 -9.01
CA GLY A 43 -9.29 -3.77 -8.30
C GLY A 43 -9.60 -5.15 -7.72
N VAL A 44 -8.70 -6.14 -7.79
CA VAL A 44 -8.92 -7.50 -7.27
C VAL A 44 -8.00 -7.79 -6.09
N LEU A 45 -8.58 -8.05 -4.91
CA LEU A 45 -7.85 -8.45 -3.72
C LEU A 45 -7.81 -9.97 -3.64
N LYS A 46 -6.60 -10.53 -3.70
CA LYS A 46 -6.36 -11.97 -3.70
C LYS A 46 -5.28 -12.32 -2.66
N ILE A 47 -5.59 -13.23 -1.75
CA ILE A 47 -4.67 -13.71 -0.70
C ILE A 47 -4.73 -15.23 -0.68
N HIS A 48 -3.58 -15.90 -0.61
CA HIS A 48 -3.48 -17.37 -0.65
C HIS A 48 -4.25 -18.01 -1.81
N GLY A 49 -4.20 -17.38 -2.99
CA GLY A 49 -4.91 -17.88 -4.18
C GLY A 49 -6.42 -17.60 -4.20
N LYS A 50 -7.00 -17.08 -3.12
CA LYS A 50 -8.45 -16.82 -2.97
C LYS A 50 -8.77 -15.36 -3.22
N VAL A 51 -9.75 -15.11 -4.10
CA VAL A 51 -10.29 -13.77 -4.30
C VAL A 51 -11.19 -13.42 -3.11
N LEU A 52 -10.86 -12.35 -2.41
CA LEU A 52 -11.60 -11.88 -1.24
C LEU A 52 -12.50 -10.70 -1.58
N TYR A 53 -12.06 -9.83 -2.48
CA TYR A 53 -12.79 -8.63 -2.85
C TYR A 53 -12.51 -8.22 -4.30
N VAL A 54 -13.52 -7.71 -4.98
CA VAL A 54 -13.40 -7.11 -6.31
C VAL A 54 -14.07 -5.73 -6.26
N ARG A 55 -13.29 -4.69 -6.56
CA ARG A 55 -13.76 -3.31 -6.64
C ARG A 55 -14.77 -3.21 -7.77
N LYS A 56 -16.01 -2.83 -7.44
CA LYS A 56 -17.04 -2.51 -8.43
C LYS A 56 -16.98 -1.02 -8.76
N TYR A 57 -16.77 -0.69 -10.03
CA TYR A 57 -16.84 0.68 -10.52
C TYR A 57 -18.30 1.04 -10.88
N ILE A 58 -19.16 1.20 -9.88
CA ILE A 58 -20.60 1.47 -10.13
C ILE A 58 -20.83 2.92 -10.60
N GLU A 59 -19.93 3.86 -10.29
CA GLU A 59 -20.16 5.29 -10.54
C GLU A 59 -19.60 5.81 -11.87
N GLN A 60 -18.59 5.16 -12.45
CA GLN A 60 -18.01 5.61 -13.73
C GLN A 60 -18.78 5.14 -14.97
N GLU A 61 -19.51 4.02 -14.91
CA GLU A 61 -20.31 3.55 -16.05
C GLU A 61 -21.59 4.38 -16.23
N GLU A 62 -22.27 4.75 -15.15
CA GLU A 62 -23.48 5.58 -15.18
C GLU A 62 -23.16 7.04 -15.55
N GLU A 63 -22.07 7.62 -15.02
CA GLU A 63 -21.65 8.98 -15.37
C GLU A 63 -21.18 9.07 -16.84
N ASN A 64 -20.48 8.04 -17.35
CA ASN A 64 -20.06 7.99 -18.76
C ASN A 64 -21.21 7.68 -19.73
N LYS A 65 -22.21 6.87 -19.33
CA LYS A 65 -23.45 6.70 -20.10
C LYS A 65 -24.21 8.02 -20.22
N ASN A 66 -24.40 8.73 -19.11
CA ASN A 66 -25.12 10.00 -19.09
C ASN A 66 -24.40 11.08 -19.91
N LYS A 67 -23.07 11.14 -19.88
CA LYS A 67 -22.29 12.04 -20.75
C LYS A 67 -22.46 11.71 -22.24
N ARG A 68 -22.51 10.43 -22.63
CA ARG A 68 -22.68 10.00 -24.03
C ARG A 68 -24.10 10.23 -24.57
N LEU A 69 -25.13 10.05 -23.73
CA LEU A 69 -26.52 10.34 -24.11
C LEU A 69 -26.78 11.85 -24.29
N ASN A 70 -26.13 12.71 -23.50
CA ASN A 70 -26.30 14.16 -23.59
C ASN A 70 -25.49 14.82 -24.72
N LEU A 71 -24.76 14.02 -25.52
CA LEU A 71 -23.96 14.45 -26.67
C LEU A 71 -24.54 13.96 -28.02
N GLN A 72 -25.68 13.27 -28.01
CA GLN A 72 -26.47 12.86 -29.19
C GLN A 72 -27.76 13.69 -29.26
#